data_AF-A0A536WEA5-F1
#
_entry.id   AF-A0A536WEA5-F1
#
_cell.length_a   1.000
_cell.length_b   1.000
_cell.length_c   1.000
_cell.angle_alpha   90.00
_cell.angle_beta   90.00
_cell.angle_gamma   90.00
#
_symmetry.space_group_name_H-M   'P 1'
#
loop_
_entity.id
_entity.type
_entity.pdbx_description
1 polymer ?
#
loop_
_entity_poly.entity_id
_entity_poly.type
_entity_poly.pdbx_seq_one_letter_code
_entity_poly.pdbx_strand_id
1 'polypeptide(L)'
;MSGRVLRRDGLSRVSLERRRVCGWLLLPAAQWLVVGRADAAMVASARLWPAQEYTRLILETPAPMAHQLLAMKNPERLVLDLEGVELNPEIGRLPERVLTGDPYIQAIRVAMYRPGVLRVVLDLKTEVNPQLFALKPVAE
;
A
#
# COMPACT_ATOMS: atom_id res chain seq x y z
N MET A 1 -89.11 -1.11 49.34
CA MET A 1 -88.16 -2.08 49.95
C MET A 1 -87.51 -2.88 48.83
N SER A 2 -86.20 -3.15 48.96
CA SER A 2 -85.37 -3.95 48.05
C SER A 2 -85.05 -3.26 46.72
N GLY A 3 -83.83 -2.86 46.38
CA GLY A 3 -82.52 -3.36 46.76
C GLY A 3 -81.86 -3.95 45.51
N ARG A 4 -80.97 -3.21 44.86
CA ARG A 4 -79.88 -3.83 44.09
C ARG A 4 -78.72 -2.85 43.88
N VAL A 5 -77.73 -3.03 44.74
CA VAL A 5 -76.34 -2.63 44.52
C VAL A 5 -75.81 -3.42 43.33
N LEU A 6 -75.24 -2.75 42.33
CA LEU A 6 -74.24 -3.35 41.45
C LEU A 6 -73.02 -2.44 41.38
N ARG A 7 -71.96 -2.95 42.01
CA ARG A 7 -70.56 -2.58 41.89
C ARG A 7 -70.11 -2.58 40.42
N ARG A 8 -69.20 -1.69 40.01
CA ARG A 8 -67.72 -1.83 40.11
C ARG A 8 -67.04 -1.02 38.99
N ASP A 9 -66.14 -0.14 39.41
CA ASP A 9 -64.81 0.17 38.88
C ASP A 9 -64.47 -0.20 37.43
N GLY A 10 -64.11 0.82 36.67
CA GLY A 10 -63.46 0.68 35.36
C GLY A 10 -62.51 1.85 35.10
N LEU A 11 -61.47 1.99 35.93
CA LEU A 11 -60.31 2.85 35.61
C LEU A 11 -59.69 2.33 34.30
N SER A 12 -59.95 3.04 33.21
CA SER A 12 -59.35 2.79 31.91
C SER A 12 -57.85 3.07 31.99
N ARG A 13 -57.07 2.00 32.15
CA ARG A 13 -55.62 2.01 32.06
C ARG A 13 -55.21 2.50 30.67
N VAL A 14 -54.55 3.65 30.60
CA VAL A 14 -53.84 4.09 29.40
C VAL A 14 -52.70 3.09 29.15
N SER A 15 -52.84 2.26 28.11
CA SER A 15 -51.79 1.34 27.70
C SER A 15 -50.74 2.11 26.92
N LEU A 16 -49.57 2.30 27.53
CA LEU A 16 -48.39 2.81 26.85
C LEU A 16 -47.84 1.68 25.96
N GLU A 17 -48.21 1.65 24.68
CA GLU A 17 -47.56 0.80 23.68
C GLU A 17 -46.12 1.30 23.44
N ARG A 18 -45.23 0.92 24.35
CA ARG A 18 -43.82 0.75 24.04
C ARG A 18 -43.71 -0.50 23.17
N ARG A 19 -43.40 -0.36 21.89
CA ARG A 19 -42.35 -1.15 21.19
C ARG A 19 -42.42 -1.00 19.66
N ARG A 20 -41.24 -0.71 19.09
CA ARG A 20 -40.77 -1.12 17.76
C ARG A 20 -41.17 -0.27 16.55
N VAL A 21 -40.65 0.95 16.45
CA VAL A 21 -40.45 1.57 15.13
C VAL A 21 -39.18 2.44 15.17
N CYS A 22 -38.00 1.86 14.94
CA CYS A 22 -36.79 2.61 14.53
C CYS A 22 -35.57 1.74 14.17
N GLY A 23 -35.76 0.47 13.77
CA GLY A 23 -34.62 -0.45 13.60
C GLY A 23 -34.12 -0.66 12.16
N TRP A 24 -34.71 -0.03 11.14
CA TRP A 24 -34.59 -0.50 9.75
C TRP A 24 -34.08 0.55 8.74
N LEU A 25 -33.40 1.60 9.19
CA LEU A 25 -32.81 2.62 8.28
C LEU A 25 -31.31 2.88 8.45
N LEU A 26 -30.60 2.17 9.35
CA LEU A 26 -29.17 2.38 9.58
C LEU A 26 -28.24 1.44 8.79
N LEU A 27 -28.78 0.52 7.98
CA LEU A 27 -27.99 -0.50 7.29
C LEU A 27 -27.39 -0.16 5.90
N PRO A 28 -27.83 0.85 5.12
CA PRO A 28 -27.18 1.13 3.83
C PRO A 28 -25.96 2.05 3.93
N ALA A 29 -25.76 2.78 5.04
CA ALA A 29 -24.64 3.72 5.17
C ALA A 29 -23.31 3.05 5.56
N ALA A 30 -23.35 1.88 6.21
CA ALA A 30 -22.14 1.19 6.68
C ALA A 30 -21.30 0.54 5.56
N GLN A 31 -21.83 0.45 4.34
CA GLN A 31 -21.15 -0.19 3.20
C GLN A 31 -20.13 0.73 2.51
N TRP A 32 -20.05 2.00 2.90
CA TRP A 32 -19.15 3.00 2.29
C TRP A 32 -17.79 3.14 2.99
N LEU A 33 -17.50 2.31 4.00
CA LEU A 33 -16.26 2.36 4.78
C LEU A 33 -15.42 1.08 4.67
N VAL A 34 -15.43 0.40 3.52
CA VAL A 34 -14.36 -0.55 3.21
C VAL A 34 -13.17 0.26 2.72
N VAL A 35 -12.42 0.84 3.67
CA VAL A 35 -11.04 1.26 3.40
C VAL A 35 -10.26 -0.03 3.18
N GLY A 36 -9.96 -0.34 1.92
CA GLY A 36 -9.11 -1.48 1.59
C GLY A 36 -7.77 -1.32 2.30
N ARG A 37 -7.38 -2.33 3.10
CA ARG A 37 -5.99 -2.46 3.54
C ARG A 37 -5.17 -2.76 2.29
N ALA A 38 -4.35 -1.81 1.86
CA ALA A 38 -3.27 -2.13 0.93
C ALA A 38 -2.19 -2.84 1.75
N ASP A 39 -2.06 -4.16 1.57
CA ASP A 39 -0.88 -4.86 2.05
C ASP A 39 0.34 -4.27 1.37
N ALA A 40 1.37 -3.96 2.16
CA ALA A 40 2.63 -3.47 1.62
C ALA A 40 3.20 -4.53 0.67
N ALA A 41 3.51 -4.11 -0.55
CA ALA A 41 4.17 -4.98 -1.51
C ALA A 41 5.60 -5.26 -1.04
N MET A 42 6.00 -6.53 -1.12
CA MET A 42 7.39 -6.92 -0.88
C MET A 42 8.09 -7.15 -2.21
N VAL A 43 9.35 -6.76 -2.30
CA VAL A 43 10.19 -7.09 -3.46
C VAL A 43 10.45 -8.60 -3.43
N ALA A 44 9.89 -9.31 -4.41
CA ALA A 44 10.05 -10.75 -4.56
C ALA A 44 11.44 -11.10 -5.09
N SER A 45 12.00 -10.29 -5.99
CA SER A 45 13.38 -10.44 -6.45
C SER A 45 13.99 -9.11 -6.89
N ALA A 46 15.30 -8.95 -6.69
CA ALA A 46 16.06 -7.79 -7.13
C ALA A 46 17.33 -8.24 -7.86
N ARG A 47 17.46 -7.98 -9.16
CA ARG A 47 18.58 -8.48 -9.98
C ARG A 47 19.35 -7.33 -10.59
N LEU A 48 20.69 -7.44 -10.58
CA LEU A 48 21.58 -6.45 -11.17
C LEU A 48 22.45 -7.13 -12.23
N TRP A 49 22.44 -6.58 -13.43
CA TRP A 49 23.19 -7.09 -14.58
C TRP A 49 24.10 -5.99 -15.14
N PRO A 50 25.39 -5.98 -14.76
CA PRO A 50 26.35 -5.03 -15.31
C PRO A 50 26.82 -5.49 -16.70
N ALA A 51 26.80 -4.58 -17.67
CA ALA A 51 27.41 -4.75 -18.99
C ALA A 51 28.15 -3.46 -19.39
N GLN A 52 28.95 -3.54 -20.46
CA GLN A 52 29.75 -2.41 -20.90
C GLN A 52 28.88 -1.27 -21.46
N GLU A 53 27.74 -1.62 -22.06
CA GLU A 53 26.80 -0.72 -22.72
C GLU A 53 25.64 -0.25 -21.82
N TYR A 54 25.28 -1.00 -20.79
CA TYR A 54 24.26 -0.65 -19.80
C TYR A 54 24.37 -1.49 -18.53
N THR A 55 23.90 -0.96 -17.41
CA THR A 55 23.58 -1.77 -16.23
C THR A 55 22.06 -1.89 -16.11
N ARG A 56 21.55 -3.12 -15.96
CA ARG A 56 20.12 -3.40 -15.82
C ARG A 56 19.77 -3.80 -14.39
N LEU A 57 18.90 -3.02 -13.76
CA LEU A 57 18.25 -3.34 -12.49
C LEU A 57 16.84 -3.85 -12.75
N ILE A 58 16.50 -5.03 -12.24
CA ILE A 58 15.16 -5.62 -12.32
C ILE A 58 14.64 -5.80 -10.91
N LEU A 59 13.47 -5.23 -10.62
CA LEU A 59 12.75 -5.41 -9.38
C LEU A 59 11.42 -6.10 -9.69
N GLU A 60 11.19 -7.25 -9.07
CA GLU A 60 9.95 -8.02 -9.22
C GLU A 60 9.11 -7.89 -7.95
N THR A 61 7.83 -7.59 -8.12
CA THR A 61 6.84 -7.49 -7.04
C THR A 61 5.62 -8.35 -7.36
N PRO A 62 4.93 -8.91 -6.35
CA PRO A 62 3.73 -9.73 -6.57
C PRO A 62 2.53 -8.91 -7.04
N ALA A 63 2.53 -7.61 -6.79
CA ALA A 63 1.50 -6.66 -7.21
C ALA A 63 2.13 -5.48 -7.98
N PRO A 64 1.35 -4.79 -8.83
CA PRO A 64 1.79 -3.53 -9.44
C PRO A 64 2.22 -2.52 -8.38
N MET A 65 3.29 -1.81 -8.67
CA MET A 65 3.92 -0.87 -7.75
C MET A 65 4.09 0.48 -8.43
N ALA A 66 3.54 1.52 -7.81
CA ALA A 66 3.80 2.89 -8.24
C ALA A 66 5.25 3.26 -7.94
N HIS A 67 5.88 3.97 -8.88
CA HIS A 67 7.29 4.28 -8.81
C HIS A 67 7.60 5.61 -9.46
N GLN A 68 8.65 6.27 -8.97
CA GLN A 68 9.15 7.52 -9.51
C GLN A 68 10.67 7.47 -9.62
N LEU A 69 11.20 7.92 -10.76
CA LEU A 69 12.62 8.05 -10.99
C LEU A 69 13.01 9.52 -11.09
N LEU A 70 14.04 9.90 -10.33
CA LEU A 70 14.62 11.23 -10.32
C LEU A 70 16.12 11.13 -10.59
N ALA A 71 16.61 11.93 -11.54
CA ALA A 71 18.04 12.15 -11.73
C ALA A 71 18.51 13.35 -10.92
N MET A 72 19.62 13.21 -10.21
CA MET A 72 20.25 14.29 -9.44
C MET A 72 21.69 14.46 -9.91
N LYS A 73 22.14 15.72 -9.97
CA LYS A 73 23.53 16.09 -10.25
C LYS A 73 24.25 16.50 -8.98
N ASN A 74 25.58 16.45 -9.01
CA ASN A 74 26.47 16.87 -7.92
C ASN A 74 26.25 16.15 -6.57
N PRO A 75 26.63 14.86 -6.42
CA PRO A 75 27.13 13.93 -7.44
C PRO A 75 26.00 13.31 -8.28
N GLU A 76 26.38 12.68 -9.41
CA GLU A 76 25.46 11.95 -10.31
C GLU A 76 24.77 10.80 -9.58
N ARG A 77 23.44 10.86 -9.51
CA ARG A 77 22.61 9.88 -8.79
C ARG A 77 21.30 9.64 -9.52
N LEU A 78 20.85 8.39 -9.49
CA LEU A 78 19.48 8.02 -9.82
C LEU A 78 18.76 7.59 -8.56
N VAL A 79 17.61 8.21 -8.30
CA VAL A 79 16.77 7.92 -7.15
C VAL A 79 15.48 7.29 -7.65
N LEU A 80 15.25 6.05 -7.28
CA LEU A 80 14.04 5.29 -7.55
C LEU A 80 13.23 5.18 -6.26
N ASP A 81 12.10 5.86 -6.22
CA ASP A 81 11.12 5.77 -5.15
C ASP A 81 10.05 4.75 -5.51
N LEU A 82 9.75 3.86 -4.57
CA LEU A 82 8.81 2.76 -4.68
C LEU A 82 7.71 2.95 -3.63
N GLU A 83 6.49 3.18 -4.07
CA GLU A 83 5.35 3.42 -3.18
C GLU A 83 4.69 2.11 -2.75
N GLY A 84 4.27 2.07 -1.49
CA GLY A 84 3.63 0.89 -0.89
C GLY A 84 4.58 -0.29 -0.71
N VAL A 85 5.90 -0.08 -0.79
CA VAL A 85 6.89 -1.14 -0.61
C VAL A 85 7.57 -1.05 0.74
N GLU A 86 7.70 -2.21 1.38
CA GLU A 86 8.46 -2.38 2.61
C GLU A 86 9.87 -2.91 2.37
N LEU A 87 10.79 -2.52 3.25
CA LEU A 87 12.14 -3.06 3.27
C LEU A 87 12.10 -4.53 3.67
N ASN A 88 12.59 -5.42 2.80
CA ASN A 88 12.76 -6.84 3.08
C ASN A 88 14.21 -7.30 2.80
N PRO A 89 14.61 -8.52 3.21
CA PRO A 89 15.98 -9.00 3.00
C PRO A 89 16.42 -9.03 1.54
N GLU A 90 15.51 -9.29 0.59
CA GLU A 90 15.85 -9.36 -0.84
C GLU A 90 16.35 -8.01 -1.37
N ILE A 91 15.56 -6.95 -1.18
CA ILE A 91 15.97 -5.61 -1.62
C ILE A 91 17.06 -5.02 -0.71
N GLY A 92 17.06 -5.37 0.58
CA GLY A 92 18.08 -4.93 1.54
C GLY A 92 19.49 -5.41 1.20
N ARG A 93 19.63 -6.57 0.54
CA ARG A 93 20.92 -7.10 0.04
C ARG A 93 21.30 -6.60 -1.35
N LEU A 94 20.49 -5.79 -2.02
CA LEU A 94 20.82 -5.24 -3.34
C LEU A 94 22.19 -4.51 -3.36
N PRO A 95 22.58 -3.73 -2.34
CA PRO A 95 23.90 -3.10 -2.28
C PRO A 95 25.07 -4.08 -2.42
N GLU A 96 24.93 -5.31 -1.93
CA GLU A 96 25.96 -6.35 -1.99
C GLU A 96 26.13 -6.94 -3.40
N ARG A 97 25.17 -6.71 -4.30
CA ARG A 97 25.18 -7.24 -5.67
C ARG A 97 25.95 -6.32 -6.65
N VAL A 98 26.42 -5.16 -6.18
CA VAL A 98 27.21 -4.22 -7.00
C VAL A 98 28.61 -4.78 -7.21
N LEU A 99 28.97 -5.02 -8.48
CA LEU A 99 30.31 -5.50 -8.83
C LEU A 99 31.29 -4.32 -8.93
N THR A 100 32.51 -4.49 -8.43
CA THR A 100 33.58 -3.48 -8.55
C THR A 100 33.81 -3.04 -10.01
N GLY A 101 33.64 -3.97 -10.95
CA GLY A 101 33.79 -3.76 -12.39
C GLY A 101 32.58 -3.16 -13.11
N ASP A 102 31.49 -2.81 -12.42
CA ASP A 102 30.35 -2.14 -13.06
C ASP A 102 30.78 -0.76 -13.60
N PRO A 103 30.63 -0.47 -14.90
CA PRO A 103 31.11 0.79 -15.46
C PRO A 103 30.26 2.01 -15.05
N TYR A 104 29.04 1.81 -14.59
CA TYR A 104 28.06 2.87 -14.34
C TYR A 104 27.75 3.08 -12.86
N ILE A 105 27.57 2.00 -12.10
CA ILE A 105 27.13 2.07 -10.70
C ILE A 105 28.35 2.02 -9.77
N GLN A 106 28.47 3.03 -8.92
CA GLN A 106 29.46 3.08 -7.86
C GLN A 106 28.98 2.36 -6.60
N ALA A 107 27.74 2.63 -6.19
CA ALA A 107 27.13 2.03 -5.01
C ALA A 107 25.60 2.07 -5.14
N ILE A 108 24.93 1.19 -4.41
CA ILE A 108 23.48 1.23 -4.24
C ILE A 108 23.17 1.41 -2.77
N ARG A 109 22.19 2.25 -2.46
CA ARG A 109 21.67 2.45 -1.10
C ARG A 109 20.18 2.19 -1.12
N VAL A 110 19.69 1.52 -0.08
CA VAL A 110 18.28 1.18 0.07
C VAL A 110 17.84 1.60 1.46
N ALA A 111 16.79 2.40 1.56
CA ALA A 111 16.23 2.83 2.84
C ALA A 111 14.75 3.19 2.72
N MET A 112 14.02 3.10 3.83
CA MET A 112 12.71 3.72 3.93
C MET A 112 12.89 5.25 3.91
N TYR A 113 12.39 5.93 2.88
CA TYR A 113 12.49 7.38 2.77
C TYR A 113 11.47 8.07 3.66
N ARG A 114 10.23 7.57 3.63
CA ARG A 114 9.09 7.98 4.44
C ARG A 114 8.16 6.79 4.65
N PRO A 115 7.18 6.86 5.56
CA PRO A 115 6.20 5.79 5.72
C PRO A 115 5.57 5.39 4.37
N GLY A 116 5.67 4.11 4.02
CA GLY A 116 5.14 3.57 2.77
C GLY A 116 5.96 3.90 1.51
N VAL A 117 7.16 4.49 1.61
CA VAL A 117 8.01 4.75 0.44
C VAL A 117 9.41 4.20 0.67
N LEU A 118 9.76 3.16 -0.08
CA LEU A 118 11.12 2.61 -0.16
C LEU A 118 11.90 3.37 -1.23
N ARG A 119 13.09 3.85 -0.90
CA ARG A 119 13.97 4.57 -1.83
C ARG A 119 15.21 3.75 -2.12
N VAL A 120 15.47 3.56 -3.41
CA VAL A 120 16.70 2.98 -3.94
C VAL A 120 17.50 4.10 -4.60
N VAL A 121 18.70 4.36 -4.10
CA VAL A 121 19.63 5.35 -4.67
C VAL A 121 20.77 4.62 -5.36
N LEU A 122 20.97 4.89 -6.64
CA LEU A 122 22.11 4.45 -7.42
C LEU A 122 23.10 5.63 -7.46
N ASP A 123 24.21 5.51 -6.75
CA ASP A 123 25.35 6.43 -6.90
C ASP A 123 26.08 6.08 -8.19
N LEU A 124 26.23 7.04 -9.09
CA LEU A 124 26.75 6.80 -10.44
C LEU A 124 28.21 7.24 -10.58
N LYS A 125 28.96 6.51 -11.42
CA LYS A 125 30.34 6.83 -11.82
C LYS A 125 30.40 7.88 -12.94
N THR A 126 29.33 7.99 -13.73
CA THR A 126 29.22 8.86 -14.91
C THR A 126 27.76 9.29 -15.11
N GLU A 127 27.54 10.33 -15.91
CA GLU A 127 26.20 10.69 -16.39
C GLU A 127 25.63 9.55 -17.26
N VAL A 128 24.33 9.28 -17.11
CA VAL A 128 23.62 8.20 -17.81
C VAL A 128 22.28 8.70 -18.34
N ASN A 129 21.73 8.00 -19.33
CA ASN A 129 20.37 8.23 -19.83
C ASN A 129 19.46 7.07 -19.37
N PRO A 130 18.77 7.20 -18.22
CA PRO A 130 18.03 6.09 -17.64
C PRO A 130 16.76 5.76 -18.42
N GLN A 131 16.42 4.47 -18.47
CA GLN A 131 15.14 4.00 -19.00
C GLN A 131 14.42 3.18 -17.94
N LEU A 132 13.15 3.49 -17.71
CA LEU A 132 12.30 2.85 -16.71
C LEU A 132 10.99 2.44 -17.35
N PHE A 133 10.61 1.19 -17.17
CA PHE A 133 9.34 0.64 -17.63
C PHE A 133 8.91 -0.51 -16.72
N ALA A 134 7.60 -0.71 -16.62
CA ALA A 134 7.01 -1.83 -15.92
C ALA A 134 6.47 -2.85 -16.94
N LEU A 135 6.70 -4.13 -16.66
CA LEU A 135 6.15 -5.23 -17.44
C LEU A 135 4.98 -5.86 -16.69
N LYS A 136 3.94 -6.24 -17.42
CA LYS A 136 2.87 -7.08 -16.86
C LYS A 136 3.37 -8.52 -16.71
N PRO A 137 2.83 -9.30 -15.76
CA PRO A 137 3.09 -10.74 -15.71
C PRO A 137 2.78 -11.38 -17.07
N VAL A 138 3.67 -12.24 -17.53
CA VAL A 138 3.39 -13.10 -18.69
C VAL A 138 2.60 -14.28 -18.16
N ALA A 139 1.31 -14.35 -18.49
CA ALA A 139 0.55 -15.57 -18.34
C ALA A 139 0.90 -16.49 -19.51
N GLU A 140 1.23 -17.75 -19.21
CA GLU A 140 1.28 -18.83 -20.19
C GLU A 140 -0.12 -19.44 -20.38
#